data_AF-A0A6V7PF77-F1
#
_entry.id   AF-A0A6V7PF77-F1
#
_cell.length_a   1.000
_cell.length_b   1.000
_cell.length_c   1.000
_cell.angle_alpha   90.00
_cell.angle_beta   90.00
_cell.angle_gamma   90.00
#
_symmetry.space_group_name_H-M   'P 1'
#
loop_
_entity.id
_entity.type
_entity.pdbx_description
1 polymer ?
#
loop_
_entity_poly.entity_id
_entity_poly.type
_entity_poly.pdbx_seq_one_letter_code
_entity_poly.pdbx_strand_id
1 'polypeptide(L)'
;MRTILFSTERVTANSWESGLFILFLVFFAIIAAGYVLKKGLEDPTRSKYKLFLSCSLIITSVIPPELPMELSIAVNTSLIALARRGIFCTEPFRIPFAGKVDICCFDKTGTLTSDDMEFQGVVGVDNNGDLVSDTTKLPLRTVQVLAACHALVFVENKLVGDPLEKAALKGIDWIYTSDEKAMPKKSGGQAVQIVHRFHFASHLKRMAVIVRVQEEFLAFVKGAPETLQERIADLPATYVEIYKKYTRQGLVFWLLHTRLFQT
;
A
#
# COMPACT_ATOMS: atom_id res chain seq x y z
N MET A 1 -12.31 -8.39 -13.66
CA MET A 1 -13.44 -8.13 -12.74
C MET A 1 -14.56 -9.17 -12.83
N ARG A 2 -15.12 -9.46 -14.01
CA ARG A 2 -16.23 -10.42 -14.16
C ARG A 2 -15.94 -11.79 -13.52
N THR A 3 -14.77 -12.37 -13.78
CA THR A 3 -14.36 -13.65 -13.17
C THR A 3 -14.27 -13.61 -11.63
N ILE A 4 -13.84 -12.49 -11.05
CA ILE A 4 -13.74 -12.32 -9.59
C ILE A 4 -15.13 -12.23 -8.95
N LEU A 5 -16.06 -11.51 -9.60
CA LEU A 5 -17.42 -11.30 -9.09
C LEU A 5 -18.29 -12.57 -9.15
N PHE A 6 -18.03 -13.47 -10.10
CA PHE A 6 -18.85 -14.67 -10.32
C PHE A 6 -18.21 -15.97 -9.79
N SER A 7 -17.00 -15.89 -9.20
CA SER A 7 -16.25 -17.06 -8.70
C SER A 7 -16.27 -17.20 -7.17
N THR A 8 -16.99 -16.35 -6.44
CA THR A 8 -16.99 -16.37 -4.97
C THR A 8 -18.15 -17.20 -4.41
N GLU A 9 -17.82 -18.21 -3.61
CA GLU A 9 -18.80 -18.94 -2.80
C GLU A 9 -19.26 -18.08 -1.62
N ARG A 10 -20.58 -18.08 -1.37
CA ARG A 10 -21.17 -17.40 -0.23
C ARG A 10 -20.91 -18.20 1.04
N VAL A 11 -20.35 -17.55 2.05
CA VAL A 11 -20.17 -18.14 3.38
C VAL A 11 -21.46 -17.97 4.15
N THR A 12 -22.13 -19.08 4.46
CA THR A 12 -23.33 -19.10 5.31
C THR A 12 -22.99 -19.59 6.72
N ALA A 13 -23.83 -19.27 7.70
CA ALA A 13 -23.71 -19.77 9.07
C ALA A 13 -23.88 -21.31 9.20
N ASN A 14 -24.34 -21.98 8.14
CA ASN A 14 -24.53 -23.43 8.13
C ASN A 14 -23.20 -24.16 7.88
N SER A 15 -22.50 -24.51 8.96
CA SER A 15 -21.28 -25.31 8.88
C SER A 15 -21.58 -26.80 9.05
N TRP A 16 -20.75 -27.65 8.44
CA TRP A 16 -20.79 -29.10 8.65
C TRP A 16 -20.66 -29.47 10.13
N GLU A 17 -19.88 -28.69 10.89
CA GLU A 17 -19.70 -28.82 12.34
C GLU A 17 -21.03 -28.65 13.09
N SER A 18 -21.86 -27.66 12.71
CA SER A 18 -23.20 -27.47 13.28
C SER A 18 -24.13 -28.65 12.96
N GLY A 19 -24.05 -29.20 11.75
CA GLY A 19 -24.81 -30.38 11.35
C GLY A 19 -24.47 -31.62 12.20
N LEU A 20 -23.17 -31.89 12.41
CA LEU A 20 -22.70 -32.97 13.29
C LEU A 20 -23.15 -32.77 14.74
N PHE A 21 -23.10 -31.53 15.24
CA PHE A 21 -23.56 -31.20 16.59
C PHE A 21 -25.06 -31.47 16.77
N ILE A 22 -25.90 -31.05 15.81
CA ILE A 22 -27.34 -31.31 15.84
C ILE A 22 -27.62 -32.81 15.76
N LEU A 23 -26.93 -33.55 14.90
CA LEU A 23 -27.11 -35.01 14.78
C LEU A 23 -26.79 -35.70 16.11
N PHE A 24 -25.69 -35.30 16.77
CA PHE A 24 -25.32 -35.80 18.08
C PHE A 24 -26.40 -35.55 19.13
N LEU A 25 -26.97 -34.34 19.18
CA LEU A 25 -28.05 -34.01 20.11
C LEU A 25 -29.34 -34.80 19.84
N VAL A 26 -29.74 -34.92 18.57
CA VAL A 26 -30.93 -35.68 18.16
C VAL A 26 -30.79 -37.17 18.50
N PHE A 27 -29.58 -37.73 18.41
CA PHE A 27 -29.32 -39.12 18.79
C PHE A 27 -29.68 -39.39 20.27
N PHE A 28 -29.23 -38.53 21.19
CA PHE A 28 -29.62 -38.65 22.60
C PHE A 28 -31.11 -38.40 22.83
N ALA A 29 -31.71 -37.47 22.10
CA ALA A 29 -33.14 -37.19 22.16
C ALA A 29 -33.99 -38.43 21.82
N ILE A 30 -33.61 -39.16 20.77
CA ILE A 30 -34.31 -40.38 20.33
C ILE A 30 -34.19 -41.48 21.38
N ILE A 31 -33.01 -41.66 21.98
CA ILE A 31 -32.81 -42.66 23.04
C ILE A 31 -33.69 -42.31 24.26
N ALA A 32 -33.70 -41.05 24.69
CA ALA A 32 -34.50 -40.60 25.82
C ALA A 32 -36.02 -40.73 25.54
N ALA A 33 -36.47 -40.31 24.34
CA ALA A 33 -37.85 -40.46 23.91
C ALA A 33 -38.27 -41.94 23.84
N GLY A 34 -37.40 -42.82 23.32
CA GLY A 34 -37.63 -44.26 23.27
C GLY A 34 -37.76 -44.89 24.66
N TYR A 35 -36.92 -44.47 25.62
CA TYR A 35 -37.02 -44.92 27.01
C TYR A 35 -38.32 -44.47 27.68
N VAL A 36 -38.70 -43.19 27.50
CA VAL A 36 -39.95 -42.63 28.03
C VAL A 36 -41.17 -43.30 27.40
N LEU A 37 -41.13 -43.61 26.10
CA LEU A 37 -42.18 -44.34 25.41
C LEU A 37 -42.32 -45.76 25.96
N LYS A 38 -41.21 -46.49 26.13
CA LYS A 38 -41.24 -47.86 26.67
C LYS A 38 -41.82 -47.91 28.08
N LYS A 39 -41.30 -47.09 29.01
CA LYS A 39 -41.83 -47.01 30.38
C LYS A 39 -43.25 -46.47 30.44
N GLY A 40 -43.60 -45.52 29.57
CA GLY A 40 -44.94 -44.95 29.52
C GLY A 40 -46.02 -45.88 28.97
N LEU A 41 -45.64 -46.91 28.21
CA LEU A 41 -46.55 -47.97 27.73
C LEU A 41 -46.78 -49.07 28.78
N GLU A 42 -45.86 -49.23 29.74
CA GLU A 42 -45.99 -50.18 30.86
C GLU A 42 -47.01 -49.71 31.91
N ASP A 43 -47.28 -48.40 32.03
CA ASP A 43 -48.27 -47.83 32.94
C ASP A 43 -49.69 -47.74 32.29
N PRO A 44 -50.67 -48.56 32.71
CA PRO A 44 -52.01 -48.59 32.09
C PRO A 44 -52.90 -47.38 32.43
N THR A 45 -52.46 -46.48 33.31
CA THR A 45 -53.19 -45.28 33.73
C THR A 45 -52.88 -44.03 32.90
N ARG A 46 -51.86 -44.09 32.01
CA ARG A 46 -51.45 -42.95 31.17
C ARG A 46 -52.16 -42.94 29.81
N SER A 47 -52.66 -41.76 29.43
CA SER A 47 -53.23 -41.58 28.10
C SER A 47 -52.15 -41.52 27.01
N LYS A 48 -52.35 -42.28 25.93
CA LYS A 48 -51.43 -42.34 24.78
C LYS A 48 -51.15 -40.96 24.18
N TYR A 49 -52.13 -40.06 24.23
CA TYR A 49 -52.01 -38.67 23.76
C TYR A 49 -50.99 -37.87 24.59
N LYS A 50 -51.00 -37.99 25.92
CA LYS A 50 -50.02 -37.32 26.79
C LYS A 50 -48.61 -37.87 26.55
N LEU A 51 -48.48 -39.18 26.34
CA LEU A 51 -47.20 -39.82 26.07
C LEU A 51 -46.58 -39.35 24.73
N PHE A 52 -47.41 -39.24 23.69
CA PHE A 52 -47.00 -38.69 22.40
C PHE A 52 -46.53 -37.23 22.51
N LEU A 53 -47.28 -36.38 23.23
CA LEU A 53 -46.89 -34.99 23.48
C LEU A 53 -45.57 -34.90 24.26
N SER A 54 -45.35 -35.75 25.27
CA SER A 54 -44.09 -35.79 26.01
C SER A 54 -42.90 -36.18 25.12
N CYS A 55 -43.07 -37.17 24.23
CA CYS A 55 -42.00 -37.56 23.30
C CYS A 55 -41.70 -36.45 22.28
N SER A 56 -42.73 -35.81 21.72
CA SER A 56 -42.57 -34.67 20.83
C SER A 56 -41.84 -33.51 21.52
N LEU A 57 -42.19 -33.23 22.78
CA LEU A 57 -41.58 -32.16 23.57
C LEU A 57 -40.09 -32.38 23.79
N ILE A 58 -39.67 -33.62 24.10
CA ILE A 58 -38.25 -34.00 24.26
C ILE A 58 -37.46 -33.74 22.97
N ILE A 59 -38.02 -34.10 21.82
CA ILE A 59 -37.33 -33.90 20.53
C ILE A 59 -37.25 -32.40 20.20
N THR A 60 -38.34 -31.64 20.42
CA THR A 60 -38.35 -30.20 20.13
C THR A 60 -37.50 -29.38 21.10
N SER A 61 -37.35 -29.80 22.36
CA SER A 61 -36.56 -29.08 23.36
C SER A 61 -35.04 -29.19 23.15
N VAL A 62 -34.60 -30.16 22.35
CA VAL A 62 -33.18 -30.46 22.14
C VAL A 62 -32.51 -29.49 21.17
N ILE A 63 -33.29 -28.81 20.32
CA ILE A 63 -32.78 -27.73 19.47
C ILE A 63 -33.15 -26.40 20.15
N PRO A 64 -32.25 -25.82 20.95
CA PRO A 64 -32.51 -24.54 21.59
C PRO A 64 -32.65 -23.46 20.49
N PRO A 65 -33.78 -22.73 20.44
CA PRO A 65 -33.97 -21.64 19.49
C PRO A 65 -33.00 -20.47 19.71
N GLU A 66 -32.28 -20.45 20.84
CA GLU A 66 -31.33 -19.41 21.22
C GLU A 66 -29.99 -19.48 20.48
N LEU A 67 -29.60 -20.66 19.95
CA LEU A 67 -28.27 -20.86 19.32
C LEU A 67 -28.01 -19.93 18.12
N PRO A 68 -28.92 -19.76 17.14
CA PRO A 68 -28.70 -18.84 16.02
C PRO A 68 -28.70 -17.36 16.46
N MET A 69 -29.43 -17.04 17.53
CA MET A 69 -29.52 -15.68 18.06
C MET A 69 -28.21 -15.27 18.73
N GLU A 70 -27.59 -16.18 19.49
CA GLU A 70 -26.30 -15.93 20.15
C GLU A 70 -25.19 -15.62 19.13
N LEU A 71 -25.09 -16.41 18.07
CA LEU A 71 -24.13 -16.19 16.99
C LEU A 71 -24.35 -14.81 16.33
N SER A 72 -25.60 -14.43 16.10
CA SER A 72 -25.96 -13.16 15.49
C SER A 72 -25.59 -11.96 16.37
N ILE A 73 -25.81 -12.06 17.69
CA ILE A 73 -25.43 -11.02 18.65
C ILE A 73 -23.90 -10.87 18.68
N ALA A 74 -23.16 -11.98 18.80
CA ALA A 74 -21.69 -11.97 18.83
C ALA A 74 -21.08 -11.32 17.58
N VAL A 75 -21.61 -11.65 16.40
CA VAL A 75 -21.17 -11.07 15.12
C VAL A 75 -21.53 -9.58 15.05
N ASN A 76 -22.72 -9.16 15.47
CA ASN A 76 -23.11 -7.75 15.47
C ASN A 76 -22.27 -6.90 16.44
N THR A 77 -21.99 -7.41 17.63
CA THR A 77 -21.10 -6.73 18.59
C THR A 77 -19.70 -6.56 17.99
N SER A 78 -19.21 -7.59 17.28
CA SER A 78 -17.92 -7.54 16.58
C SER A 78 -17.91 -6.51 15.44
N LEU A 79 -18.99 -6.42 14.66
CA LEU A 79 -19.15 -5.39 13.61
C LEU A 79 -19.08 -3.97 14.16
N ILE A 80 -19.79 -3.69 15.27
CA ILE A 80 -19.78 -2.37 15.90
C ILE A 80 -18.36 -2.03 16.40
N ALA A 81 -17.67 -3.01 16.99
CA ALA A 81 -16.30 -2.82 17.47
C ALA A 81 -15.31 -2.54 16.31
N LEU A 82 -15.45 -3.24 15.18
CA LEU A 82 -14.63 -3.04 13.98
C LEU A 82 -14.93 -1.69 13.30
N ALA A 83 -16.21 -1.31 13.20
CA ALA A 83 -16.62 -0.04 12.62
C ALA A 83 -16.07 1.16 13.40
N ARG A 84 -16.00 1.07 14.73
CA ARG A 84 -15.35 2.10 15.58
C ARG A 84 -13.85 2.27 15.30
N ARG A 85 -13.21 1.27 14.69
CA ARG A 85 -11.80 1.31 14.25
C ARG A 85 -11.65 1.63 12.76
N GLY A 86 -12.73 2.02 12.08
CA GLY A 86 -12.73 2.32 10.65
C GLY A 86 -12.67 1.08 9.75
N ILE A 87 -12.90 -0.12 10.28
CA ILE A 87 -12.93 -1.37 9.51
C ILE A 87 -14.38 -1.72 9.21
N PHE A 88 -14.76 -1.67 7.93
CA PHE A 88 -16.12 -1.95 7.48
C PHE A 88 -16.19 -3.33 6.80
N CYS A 89 -16.98 -4.23 7.38
CA CYS A 89 -17.16 -5.58 6.84
C CYS A 89 -18.45 -5.66 6.03
N THR A 90 -18.36 -6.20 4.81
CA THR A 90 -19.53 -6.47 3.95
C THR A 90 -20.16 -7.83 4.22
N GLU A 91 -19.36 -8.82 4.66
CA GLU A 91 -19.79 -10.19 4.95
C GLU A 91 -19.49 -10.54 6.42
N PRO A 92 -20.47 -10.37 7.33
CA PRO A 92 -20.22 -10.43 8.77
C PRO A 92 -19.94 -11.85 9.29
N PHE A 93 -20.48 -12.88 8.62
CA PHE A 93 -20.21 -14.29 8.98
C PHE A 93 -18.77 -14.73 8.68
N ARG A 94 -17.95 -13.91 8.00
CA ARG A 94 -16.52 -14.20 7.81
C ARG A 94 -15.65 -13.77 8.99
N ILE A 95 -16.16 -12.94 9.90
CA ILE A 95 -15.38 -12.40 11.03
C ILE A 95 -14.78 -13.52 11.91
N PRO A 96 -15.50 -14.59 12.28
CA PRO A 96 -14.92 -15.66 13.09
C PRO A 96 -13.78 -16.42 12.40
N PHE A 97 -13.76 -16.47 11.07
CA PHE A 97 -12.69 -17.13 10.32
C PHE A 97 -11.36 -16.39 10.43
N ALA A 98 -11.38 -15.09 10.71
CA ALA A 98 -10.16 -14.31 10.93
C ALA A 98 -9.32 -14.85 12.12
N GLY A 99 -9.96 -15.53 13.07
CA GLY A 99 -9.26 -16.19 14.18
C GLY A 99 -8.61 -17.53 13.84
N LYS A 100 -8.88 -18.09 12.65
CA LYS A 100 -8.34 -19.36 12.15
C LYS A 100 -7.31 -19.17 11.03
N VAL A 101 -6.73 -17.96 10.90
CA VAL A 101 -5.78 -17.65 9.82
C VAL A 101 -4.38 -18.12 10.21
N ASP A 102 -3.79 -18.99 9.37
CA ASP A 102 -2.41 -19.47 9.54
C ASP A 102 -1.38 -18.68 8.73
N ILE A 103 -1.79 -18.10 7.59
CA ILE A 103 -0.91 -17.40 6.65
C ILE A 103 -1.48 -16.02 6.30
N CYS A 104 -0.68 -14.98 6.49
CA CYS A 104 -0.99 -13.61 6.10
C CYS A 104 -0.17 -13.19 4.89
N CYS A 105 -0.83 -13.05 3.74
CA CYS A 105 -0.22 -12.51 2.52
C CYS A 105 -0.37 -10.99 2.51
N PHE A 106 0.74 -10.28 2.29
CA PHE A 106 0.74 -8.82 2.12
C PHE A 106 1.09 -8.46 0.68
N ASP A 107 0.27 -7.60 0.07
CA ASP A 107 0.68 -6.91 -1.15
C ASP A 107 1.68 -5.81 -0.81
N LYS A 108 2.59 -5.49 -1.72
CA LYS A 108 3.63 -4.47 -1.48
C LYS A 108 3.09 -3.08 -1.78
N THR A 109 2.77 -2.85 -3.05
CA THR A 109 2.40 -1.53 -3.57
C THR A 109 0.97 -1.17 -3.16
N GLY A 110 0.78 0.02 -2.60
CA GLY A 110 -0.52 0.47 -2.06
C GLY A 110 -0.93 -0.17 -0.72
N THR A 111 -0.13 -1.07 -0.14
CA THR A 111 -0.41 -1.70 1.18
C THR A 111 0.75 -1.52 2.16
N LEU A 112 1.92 -2.11 1.88
CA LEU A 112 3.12 -1.94 2.72
C LEU A 112 3.86 -0.64 2.41
N THR A 113 3.82 -0.23 1.14
CA THR A 113 4.41 1.03 0.67
C THR A 113 3.32 1.94 0.12
N SER A 114 3.46 3.24 0.34
CA SER A 114 2.67 4.23 -0.36
C SER A 114 3.01 4.22 -1.86
N ASP A 115 2.05 4.64 -2.69
CA ASP A 115 2.28 4.86 -4.12
C ASP A 115 3.05 6.17 -4.39
N ASP A 116 3.19 7.00 -3.35
CA ASP A 116 3.95 8.24 -3.39
C ASP A 116 5.45 7.98 -3.34
N MET A 117 6.18 8.59 -4.27
CA MET A 117 7.64 8.59 -4.29
C MET A 117 8.18 9.66 -3.33
N GLU A 118 9.17 9.30 -2.53
CA GLU A 118 9.85 10.22 -1.61
C GLU A 118 11.33 10.39 -1.97
N PHE A 119 11.83 11.62 -1.83
CA PHE A 119 13.24 11.94 -2.03
C PHE A 119 14.04 11.56 -0.78
N GLN A 120 14.96 10.61 -0.93
CA GLN A 120 15.80 10.11 0.17
C GLN A 120 17.10 10.90 0.36
N GLY A 121 17.71 11.41 -0.71
CA GLY A 121 18.96 12.17 -0.65
C GLY A 121 19.81 12.07 -1.91
N VAL A 122 21.02 12.60 -1.82
CA VAL A 122 22.04 12.52 -2.88
C VAL A 122 23.23 11.69 -2.40
N VAL A 123 23.84 10.92 -3.30
CA VAL A 123 25.02 10.09 -3.03
C VAL A 123 26.20 10.54 -3.89
N GLY A 124 27.42 10.24 -3.47
CA GLY A 124 28.64 10.56 -4.23
C GLY A 124 29.01 12.04 -4.26
N VAL A 125 28.48 12.83 -3.33
CA VAL A 125 28.92 14.20 -3.06
C VAL A 125 30.27 14.18 -2.34
N ASP A 126 30.40 13.30 -1.35
CA ASP A 126 31.65 13.01 -0.66
C ASP A 126 32.19 11.65 -1.14
N ASN A 127 33.51 11.49 -1.18
CA ASN A 127 34.19 10.25 -1.58
C ASN A 127 33.80 9.01 -0.74
N ASN A 128 33.03 9.19 0.34
CA ASN A 128 32.52 8.13 1.20
C ASN A 128 31.34 7.33 0.63
N GLY A 129 30.64 7.83 -0.40
CA GLY A 129 29.52 7.10 -1.02
C GLY A 129 28.27 6.94 -0.13
N ASP A 130 28.21 7.65 0.99
CA ASP A 130 27.07 7.69 1.91
C ASP A 130 25.94 8.56 1.35
N LEU A 131 24.71 8.23 1.76
CA LEU A 131 23.51 8.99 1.41
C LEU A 131 23.44 10.26 2.25
N VAL A 132 23.51 11.41 1.58
CA VAL A 132 23.32 12.73 2.20
C VAL A 132 21.86 13.15 2.00
N SER A 133 21.07 13.01 3.05
CA SER A 133 19.66 13.42 3.07
C SER A 133 19.48 14.90 3.41
N ASP A 134 20.42 15.49 4.15
CA ASP A 134 20.37 16.88 4.58
C ASP A 134 20.73 17.82 3.43
N THR A 135 19.74 18.58 2.98
CA THR A 135 19.85 19.50 1.84
C THR A 135 20.83 20.65 2.09
N THR A 136 21.10 20.97 3.36
CA THR A 136 22.04 22.04 3.74
C THR A 136 23.50 21.67 3.49
N LYS A 137 23.81 20.37 3.48
CA LYS A 137 25.17 19.84 3.24
C LYS A 137 25.46 19.62 1.76
N LEU A 138 24.45 19.75 0.91
CA LEU A 138 24.61 19.53 -0.53
C LEU A 138 25.27 20.73 -1.20
N PRO A 139 26.21 20.51 -2.15
CA PRO A 139 26.76 21.57 -2.97
C PRO A 139 25.66 22.32 -3.71
N LEU A 140 25.76 23.65 -3.75
CA LEU A 140 24.77 24.51 -4.40
C LEU A 140 24.48 24.08 -5.84
N ARG A 141 25.53 23.69 -6.60
CA ARG A 141 25.39 23.22 -7.99
C ARG A 141 24.51 21.97 -8.09
N THR A 142 24.68 20.99 -7.20
CA THR A 142 23.87 19.76 -7.18
C THR A 142 22.39 20.08 -6.95
N VAL A 143 22.10 20.99 -6.00
CA VAL A 143 20.75 21.45 -5.71
C VAL A 143 20.15 22.19 -6.92
N GLN A 144 20.94 23.04 -7.58
CA GLN A 144 20.52 23.75 -8.79
C GLN A 144 20.17 22.80 -9.95
N VAL A 145 20.94 21.70 -10.14
CA VAL A 145 20.61 20.70 -11.17
C VAL A 145 19.30 20.00 -10.84
N LEU A 146 19.11 19.56 -9.59
CA LEU A 146 17.85 18.92 -9.16
C LEU A 146 16.65 19.86 -9.34
N ALA A 147 16.85 21.15 -9.05
CA ALA A 147 15.79 22.16 -9.11
C ALA A 147 15.41 22.57 -10.53
N ALA A 148 16.33 22.52 -11.50
CA ALA A 148 16.08 23.06 -12.84
C ALA A 148 16.06 22.00 -13.96
N CYS A 149 16.76 20.87 -13.79
CA CYS A 149 16.76 19.79 -14.75
C CYS A 149 15.54 18.89 -14.54
N HIS A 150 14.36 19.36 -14.90
CA HIS A 150 13.11 18.62 -14.81
C HIS A 150 12.14 18.96 -15.95
N ALA A 151 11.22 18.07 -16.26
CA ALA A 151 10.17 18.26 -17.26
C ALA A 151 8.85 18.80 -16.66
N LEU A 152 8.84 19.17 -15.38
CA LEU A 152 7.67 19.73 -14.69
C LEU A 152 7.15 21.01 -15.36
N VAL A 153 5.83 21.12 -15.43
CA VAL A 153 5.10 22.26 -16.00
C VAL A 153 4.12 22.79 -14.96
N PHE A 154 3.97 24.11 -14.91
CA PHE A 154 3.01 24.76 -14.02
C PHE A 154 1.73 25.07 -14.81
N VAL A 155 0.64 24.38 -14.49
CA VAL A 155 -0.66 24.51 -15.18
C VAL A 155 -1.73 24.77 -14.13
N GLU A 156 -2.58 25.78 -14.33
CA GLU A 156 -3.70 26.11 -13.41
C GLU A 156 -3.27 26.25 -11.94
N ASN A 157 -2.15 26.92 -11.69
CA ASN A 157 -1.57 27.11 -10.36
C ASN A 157 -1.14 25.80 -9.64
N LYS A 158 -0.99 24.71 -10.41
CA LYS A 158 -0.56 23.40 -9.92
C LYS A 158 0.66 22.91 -10.70
N LEU A 159 1.59 22.29 -9.97
CA LEU A 159 2.76 21.65 -10.56
C LEU A 159 2.39 20.25 -11.09
N VAL A 160 2.52 20.06 -12.40
CA VAL A 160 2.18 18.82 -13.11
C VAL A 160 3.44 18.24 -13.74
N GLY A 161 3.55 16.91 -13.73
CA GLY A 161 4.67 16.16 -14.29
C GLY A 161 4.93 14.86 -13.53
N ASP A 162 6.10 14.28 -13.77
CA ASP A 162 6.53 13.00 -13.19
C ASP A 162 6.53 13.07 -11.64
N PRO A 163 5.86 12.12 -10.94
CA PRO A 163 5.93 11.99 -9.48
C PRO A 163 7.35 12.02 -8.92
N LEU A 164 8.32 11.43 -9.61
CA LEU A 164 9.70 11.36 -9.17
C LEU A 164 10.39 12.72 -9.18
N GLU A 165 10.15 13.53 -10.22
CA GLU A 165 10.68 14.89 -10.32
C GLU A 165 10.01 15.81 -9.30
N LYS A 166 8.70 15.66 -9.07
CA LYS A 166 7.97 16.39 -8.03
C LYS A 166 8.51 16.08 -6.64
N ALA A 167 8.80 14.81 -6.37
CA ALA A 167 9.38 14.37 -5.10
C ALA A 167 10.77 14.97 -4.88
N ALA A 168 11.62 14.98 -5.91
CA ALA A 168 12.94 15.59 -5.84
C ALA A 168 12.88 17.10 -5.57
N LEU A 169 12.04 17.84 -6.30
CA LEU A 169 11.88 19.30 -6.11
C LEU A 169 11.33 19.64 -4.71
N LYS A 170 10.37 18.85 -4.22
CA LYS A 170 9.84 18.98 -2.86
C LYS A 170 10.89 18.66 -1.80
N GLY A 171 11.69 17.61 -2.02
CA GLY A 171 12.73 17.16 -1.10
C GLY A 171 13.88 18.15 -0.91
N ILE A 172 14.23 18.91 -1.96
CA ILE A 172 15.27 19.96 -1.87
C ILE A 172 14.77 21.29 -1.27
N ASP A 173 13.48 21.42 -0.94
CA ASP A 173 12.83 22.68 -0.52
C ASP A 173 12.90 23.82 -1.56
N TRP A 174 12.71 23.51 -2.85
CA TRP A 174 12.63 24.53 -3.91
C TRP A 174 11.20 24.67 -4.46
N ILE A 175 10.92 25.82 -5.07
CA ILE A 175 9.66 26.13 -5.75
C ILE A 175 9.97 26.40 -7.21
N TYR A 176 9.12 25.85 -8.08
CA TYR A 176 9.11 26.17 -9.49
C TYR A 176 7.89 27.06 -9.81
N THR A 177 8.12 28.20 -10.45
CA THR A 177 7.07 29.17 -10.81
C THR A 177 6.70 29.10 -12.29
N SER A 178 5.62 29.78 -12.68
CA SER A 178 5.14 29.87 -14.06
C SER A 178 6.17 30.42 -15.06
N ASP A 179 7.09 31.26 -14.57
CA ASP A 179 8.09 31.96 -15.41
C ASP A 179 9.31 31.09 -15.74
N GLU A 180 9.16 29.76 -15.69
CA GLU A 180 10.25 28.80 -15.86
C GLU A 180 11.45 29.00 -14.91
N LYS A 181 11.17 29.55 -13.72
CA LYS A 181 12.17 29.90 -12.72
C LYS A 181 12.08 28.98 -11.52
N ALA A 182 13.20 28.39 -11.14
CA ALA A 182 13.34 27.62 -9.92
C ALA A 182 13.98 28.50 -8.83
N MET A 183 13.33 28.60 -7.67
CA MET A 183 13.76 29.43 -6.55
C MET A 183 13.81 28.62 -5.26
N PRO A 184 14.81 28.84 -4.39
CA PRO A 184 14.86 28.21 -3.08
C PRO A 184 13.74 28.78 -2.17
N LYS A 185 13.16 27.94 -1.30
CA LYS A 185 12.22 28.42 -0.27
C LYS A 185 12.90 29.17 0.86
N LYS A 186 14.15 28.81 1.17
CA LYS A 186 14.96 29.44 2.22
C LYS A 186 15.79 30.57 1.61
N SER A 187 15.95 31.68 2.34
CA SER A 187 16.78 32.81 1.88
C SER A 187 18.25 32.37 1.81
N GLY A 188 18.89 32.56 0.65
CA GLY A 188 20.32 32.30 0.48
C GLY A 188 20.73 31.52 -0.78
N GLY A 189 19.78 30.93 -1.52
CA GLY A 189 20.09 30.28 -2.80
C GLY A 189 19.91 31.21 -4.00
N GLN A 190 20.74 31.03 -5.03
CA GLN A 190 20.59 31.74 -6.30
C GLN A 190 19.47 31.11 -7.14
N ALA A 191 18.52 31.93 -7.58
CA ALA A 191 17.48 31.47 -8.48
C ALA A 191 18.06 31.00 -9.82
N VAL A 192 17.45 29.97 -10.38
CA VAL A 192 17.86 29.38 -11.67
C VAL A 192 16.74 29.63 -12.67
N GLN A 193 17.05 30.35 -13.74
CA GLN A 193 16.12 30.55 -14.85
C GLN A 193 16.36 29.46 -15.89
N ILE A 194 15.33 28.72 -16.26
CA ILE A 194 15.43 27.77 -17.37
C ILE A 194 15.23 28.57 -18.66
N VAL A 195 16.16 28.39 -19.59
CA VAL A 195 16.20 29.09 -20.89
C VAL A 195 15.73 28.17 -22.00
N HIS A 196 16.16 26.91 -21.97
CA HIS A 196 15.76 25.92 -22.96
C HIS A 196 15.78 24.51 -22.37
N ARG A 197 14.84 23.67 -22.80
CA ARG A 197 14.70 22.28 -22.33
C ARG A 197 14.82 21.31 -23.49
N PHE A 198 15.73 20.36 -23.33
CA PHE A 198 15.77 19.14 -24.14
C PHE A 198 15.08 18.03 -23.34
N HIS A 199 13.85 17.73 -23.72
CA HIS A 199 13.04 16.69 -23.08
C HIS A 199 13.73 15.32 -23.10
N PHE A 200 13.34 14.46 -22.16
CA PHE A 200 13.84 13.11 -22.08
C PHE A 200 13.55 12.35 -23.38
N ALA A 201 14.61 11.85 -24.01
CA ALA A 201 14.52 11.03 -25.19
C ALA A 201 14.86 9.57 -24.82
N SER A 202 13.92 8.64 -24.98
CA SER A 202 14.10 7.24 -24.56
C SER A 202 15.30 6.55 -25.20
N HIS A 203 15.64 6.90 -26.44
CA HIS A 203 16.81 6.37 -27.14
C HIS A 203 18.14 6.93 -26.60
N LEU A 204 18.13 8.14 -26.01
CA LEU A 204 19.30 8.74 -25.37
C LEU A 204 19.37 8.47 -23.85
N LYS A 205 18.27 8.01 -23.25
CA LYS A 205 18.13 7.77 -21.79
C LYS A 205 18.56 8.94 -20.90
N ARG A 206 18.41 10.18 -21.40
CA ARG A 206 18.82 11.40 -20.70
C ARG A 206 17.99 12.59 -21.16
N MET A 207 18.04 13.64 -20.35
CA MET A 207 17.53 14.97 -20.67
C MET A 207 18.55 16.04 -20.29
N ALA A 208 18.43 17.21 -20.90
CA ALA A 208 19.31 18.33 -20.63
C ALA A 208 18.52 19.63 -20.61
N VAL A 209 18.99 20.61 -19.87
CA VAL A 209 18.42 21.96 -19.83
C VAL A 209 19.54 22.98 -19.89
N ILE A 210 19.30 24.06 -20.60
CA ILE A 210 20.15 25.25 -20.59
C ILE A 210 19.53 26.20 -19.59
N VAL A 211 20.31 26.62 -18.61
CA VAL A 211 19.88 27.51 -17.55
C VAL A 211 20.75 28.75 -17.51
N ARG A 212 20.16 29.83 -17.02
CA ARG A 212 20.87 31.04 -16.65
C ARG A 212 20.88 31.14 -15.13
N VAL A 213 22.09 31.12 -14.56
CA VAL A 213 22.32 31.34 -13.13
C VAL A 213 23.09 32.65 -13.01
N GLN A 214 22.46 33.67 -12.46
CA GLN A 214 23.00 35.04 -12.48
C GLN A 214 23.27 35.54 -13.91
N GLU A 215 24.55 35.69 -14.28
CA GLU A 215 25.01 36.12 -15.62
C GLU A 215 25.62 35.00 -16.45
N GLU A 216 25.74 33.79 -15.89
CA GLU A 216 26.34 32.64 -16.58
C GLU A 216 25.28 31.71 -17.18
N PHE A 217 25.58 31.20 -18.39
CA PHE A 217 24.81 30.12 -19.00
C PHE A 217 25.46 28.77 -18.70
N LEU A 218 24.65 27.86 -18.15
CA LEU A 218 25.08 26.51 -17.78
C LEU A 218 24.21 25.46 -18.46
N ALA A 219 24.82 24.35 -18.85
CA ALA A 219 24.11 23.15 -19.26
C ALA A 219 24.02 22.18 -18.08
N PHE A 220 22.79 21.84 -17.71
CA PHE A 220 22.50 20.82 -16.71
C PHE A 220 21.96 19.58 -17.40
N VAL A 221 22.49 18.41 -17.04
CA VAL A 221 22.13 17.14 -17.66
C VAL A 221 21.76 16.15 -16.57
N LYS A 222 20.66 15.42 -16.79
CA LYS A 222 20.33 14.24 -15.98
C LYS A 222 19.95 13.05 -16.84
N GLY A 223 20.21 11.85 -16.35
CA GLY A 223 19.91 10.64 -17.10
C GLY A 223 20.39 9.37 -16.40
N ALA A 224 20.30 8.26 -17.13
CA ALA A 224 20.75 6.98 -16.66
C ALA A 224 22.27 6.98 -16.39
N PRO A 225 22.73 6.46 -15.24
CA PRO A 225 24.13 6.53 -14.83
C PRO A 225 25.06 5.88 -15.87
N GLU A 226 24.65 4.76 -16.47
CA GLU A 226 25.44 4.05 -17.48
C GLU A 226 25.64 4.83 -18.78
N THR A 227 24.75 5.77 -19.10
CA THR A 227 24.86 6.59 -20.31
C THR A 227 25.67 7.86 -20.07
N LEU A 228 25.64 8.39 -18.84
CA LEU A 228 26.37 9.59 -18.49
C LEU A 228 27.83 9.31 -18.13
N GLN A 229 28.15 8.12 -17.61
CA GLN A 229 29.55 7.72 -17.33
C GLN A 229 30.45 7.84 -18.57
N GLU A 230 29.94 7.52 -19.77
CA GLU A 230 30.70 7.58 -21.04
C GLU A 230 30.99 9.01 -21.51
N ARG A 231 30.32 10.01 -20.91
CA ARG A 231 30.32 11.40 -21.38
C ARG A 231 30.92 12.37 -20.38
N ILE A 232 31.23 11.91 -19.18
CA ILE A 232 31.90 12.69 -18.13
C ILE A 232 33.41 12.51 -18.32
N ALA A 233 34.13 13.63 -18.37
CA ALA A 233 35.58 13.61 -18.54
C ALA A 233 36.32 13.17 -17.28
N ASP A 234 35.85 13.62 -16.10
CA ASP A 234 36.43 13.27 -14.80
C ASP A 234 35.43 12.43 -13.99
N LEU A 235 35.60 11.11 -14.04
CA LEU A 235 34.71 10.16 -13.41
C LEU A 235 35.31 9.64 -12.09
N PRO A 236 34.62 9.79 -10.94
CA PRO A 236 35.09 9.23 -9.68
C PRO A 236 35.22 7.70 -9.74
N ALA A 237 36.28 7.13 -9.16
CA ALA A 237 36.50 5.67 -9.16
C ALA A 237 35.37 4.88 -8.45
N THR A 238 34.78 5.47 -7.41
CA THR A 238 33.67 4.88 -6.63
C THR A 238 32.32 4.94 -7.34
N TYR A 239 32.23 5.62 -8.49
CA TYR A 239 31.00 5.86 -9.22
C TYR A 239 30.20 4.59 -9.50
N VAL A 240 30.87 3.58 -10.08
CA VAL A 240 30.24 2.33 -10.51
C VAL A 240 29.74 1.50 -9.33
N GLU A 241 30.48 1.50 -8.24
CA GLU A 241 30.15 0.76 -7.02
C GLU A 241 28.93 1.39 -6.33
N ILE A 242 28.91 2.72 -6.22
CA ILE A 242 27.85 3.47 -5.56
C ILE A 242 26.52 3.27 -6.29
N TYR A 243 26.43 3.52 -7.61
CA TYR A 243 25.13 3.39 -8.28
C TYR A 243 24.63 1.93 -8.26
N LYS A 244 25.51 0.94 -8.43
CA LYS A 244 25.12 -0.49 -8.35
C LYS A 244 24.61 -0.87 -6.96
N LYS A 245 25.24 -0.36 -5.89
CA LYS A 245 24.80 -0.60 -4.50
C LYS A 245 23.36 -0.14 -4.29
N TYR A 246 23.02 1.09 -4.70
CA TYR A 246 21.69 1.66 -4.49
C TYR A 246 20.63 1.13 -5.47
N THR A 247 21.00 0.81 -6.72
CA THR A 247 20.07 0.16 -7.66
C THR A 247 19.64 -1.23 -7.15
N ARG A 248 20.55 -1.99 -6.51
CA ARG A 248 20.21 -3.28 -5.89
C ARG A 248 19.25 -3.16 -4.70
N GLN A 249 19.19 -1.99 -4.06
CA GLN A 249 18.25 -1.70 -2.98
C GLN A 249 16.87 -1.26 -3.49
N GLY A 250 16.68 -1.19 -4.81
CA GLY A 250 15.42 -0.79 -5.43
C GLY A 250 15.17 0.72 -5.46
N LEU A 251 16.19 1.54 -5.22
CA LEU A 251 16.10 3.00 -5.36
C LEU A 251 16.29 3.42 -6.81
N VAL A 252 15.51 4.41 -7.25
CA VAL A 252 15.64 5.01 -8.57
C VAL A 252 16.68 6.13 -8.50
N PHE A 253 17.71 6.05 -9.33
CA PHE A 253 18.85 6.97 -9.33
C PHE A 253 18.94 7.75 -10.63
N TRP A 254 19.32 9.03 -10.53
CA TRP A 254 19.68 9.87 -11.66
C TRP A 254 21.04 10.49 -11.40
N LEU A 255 21.92 10.44 -12.39
CA LEU A 255 23.14 11.21 -12.33
C LEU A 255 22.87 12.64 -12.77
N LEU A 256 23.49 13.59 -12.07
CA LEU A 256 23.44 15.02 -12.35
C LEU A 256 24.83 15.48 -12.81
N HIS A 257 24.89 16.21 -13.92
CA HIS A 257 26.14 16.77 -14.41
C HIS A 257 25.94 18.23 -14.86
N THR A 258 26.92 19.08 -14.56
CA THR A 258 26.95 20.49 -14.95
C THR A 258 28.13 20.76 -15.85
N ARG A 259 27.89 21.45 -16.97
CA ARG A 259 28.95 22.00 -17.82
C ARG A 259 28.75 23.50 -18.01
N LEU A 260 29.84 24.25 -17.86
CA LEU A 260 29.86 25.69 -18.14
C LEU A 260 30.03 25.89 -19.66
N PHE A 261 29.20 26.76 -20.25
CA PHE A 261 29.50 27.25 -21.59
C PHE A 261 30.56 28.34 -21.45
N GLN A 262 31.82 28.00 -21.72
CA GLN A 262 32.81 29.03 -22.04
C GLN A 262 32.50 29.49 -23.47
N THR A 263 32.02 30.73 -23.59
CA THR A 263 31.99 31.50 -24.84
C THR A 263 33.39 31.93 -25.23
#